data_AF-A0A378VGD6-F1
#
_entry.id   AF-A0A378VGD6-F1
#
_cell.length_a   1.000
_cell.length_b   1.000
_cell.length_c   1.000
_cell.angle_alpha   90.00
_cell.angle_beta   90.00
_cell.angle_gamma   90.00
#
_symmetry.space_group_name_H-M   'P 1'
#
loop_
_entity.id
_entity.type
_entity.pdbx_description
1 polymer ?
#
loop_
_entity_poly.entity_id
_entity_poly.type
_entity_poly.pdbx_seq_one_letter_code
_entity_poly.pdbx_strand_id
1 'polypeptide(L)' 'MKTLWGSCNTGTAGIWLNLELAKKPPECLEYVVVHELPHLLERHHNARFMAHMDDFLPNWQIIKQRLNALKLGV' A
#
# COMPACT_ATOMS: atom_id res chain seq x y z
N MET A 1 2.03 3.43 19.09
CA MET A 1 1.68 2.36 18.11
C MET A 1 1.85 2.94 16.72
N LYS A 2 2.58 2.27 15.83
CA LYS A 2 2.74 2.72 14.44
C LYS A 2 1.47 2.30 13.69
N THR A 3 0.58 3.23 13.39
CA THR A 3 -0.61 2.96 12.58
C THR A 3 -0.16 2.54 11.18
N LEU A 4 -0.60 1.35 10.76
CA LEU A 4 -0.40 0.87 9.39
C LEU A 4 -1.49 1.46 8.49
N TRP A 5 -1.16 1.68 7.21
CA TRP A 5 -2.13 2.12 6.20
C TRP A 5 -2.94 0.95 5.64
N GLY A 6 -2.32 -0.22 5.53
CA GLY A 6 -2.96 -1.47 5.15
C GLY A 6 -2.20 -2.68 5.65
N SER A 7 -2.80 -3.86 5.47
CA SER A 7 -2.15 -5.16 5.62
C SER A 7 -2.86 -6.24 4.81
N CYS A 8 -2.09 -7.21 4.32
CA CYS A 8 -2.60 -8.42 3.67
C CYS A 8 -2.45 -9.64 4.59
N ASN A 9 -3.55 -10.37 4.81
CA ASN A 9 -3.53 -11.73 5.32
C ASN A 9 -3.48 -12.70 4.14
N THR A 10 -2.31 -13.26 3.87
CA THR A 10 -2.10 -14.20 2.74
C THR A 10 -2.82 -15.53 2.91
N GLY A 11 -3.10 -15.96 4.16
CA GLY A 11 -3.81 -17.21 4.43
C GLY A 11 -5.30 -17.15 4.11
N THR A 12 -5.92 -15.97 4.23
CA THR A 12 -7.34 -15.74 3.90
C THR A 12 -7.56 -14.90 2.65
N ALA A 13 -6.47 -14.46 2.00
CA ALA A 13 -6.47 -13.45 0.94
C ALA A 13 -7.23 -12.16 1.32
N GLY A 14 -7.28 -11.83 2.61
CA GLY A 14 -7.99 -10.66 3.13
C GLY A 14 -7.09 -9.43 3.18
N ILE A 15 -7.56 -8.30 2.66
CA ILE A 15 -6.87 -7.00 2.76
C ILE A 15 -7.61 -6.12 3.76
N TRP A 16 -6.86 -5.55 4.70
CA TRP A 16 -7.33 -4.59 5.67
C TRP A 16 -6.78 -3.21 5.32
N LEU A 17 -7.62 -2.20 5.40
CA LEU A 17 -7.26 -0.82 5.07
C LEU A 17 -7.63 0.10 6.23
N ASN A 18 -6.79 1.09 6.48
CA ASN A 18 -7.06 2.11 7.48
C ASN A 18 -8.08 3.12 6.93
N LEU A 19 -9.17 3.35 7.68
CA LEU A 19 -10.24 4.28 7.29
C LEU A 19 -9.75 5.73 7.12
N GLU A 20 -8.64 6.11 7.74
CA GLU A 20 -8.03 7.43 7.52
C GLU A 20 -7.59 7.66 6.07
N LEU A 21 -7.43 6.59 5.27
CA LEU A 21 -7.20 6.70 3.82
C LEU A 21 -8.36 7.38 3.09
N ALA A 22 -9.59 7.31 3.62
CA ALA A 22 -10.74 7.99 3.03
C ALA A 22 -10.61 9.53 3.05
N LYS A 23 -9.72 10.06 3.89
CA LYS A 23 -9.39 11.50 3.97
C LYS A 23 -8.18 11.89 3.12
N LYS A 24 -7.56 10.93 2.43
CA LYS A 24 -6.37 11.14 1.61
C LYS A 24 -6.75 11.20 0.12
N PRO A 25 -5.88 11.74 -0.75
CA PRO A 25 -6.09 11.69 -2.19
C PRO A 25 -6.34 10.24 -2.65
N PRO A 26 -7.27 9.99 -3.61
CA PRO A 26 -7.64 8.64 -4.04
C PRO A 26 -6.47 7.75 -4.46
N GLU A 27 -5.45 8.34 -5.10
CA GLU A 27 -4.23 7.64 -5.51
C GLU A 27 -3.47 7.03 -4.33
N CYS A 28 -3.59 7.61 -3.12
CA CYS A 28 -2.98 7.03 -1.92
C CYS A 28 -3.68 5.74 -1.49
N LEU A 29 -5.00 5.68 -1.62
CA LEU A 29 -5.77 4.46 -1.36
C LEU A 29 -5.42 3.38 -2.39
N GLU A 30 -5.38 3.76 -3.67
CA GLU A 30 -4.96 2.87 -4.76
C GLU A 30 -3.57 2.30 -4.51
N TYR A 31 -2.60 3.15 -4.14
CA TYR A 31 -1.26 2.72 -3.77
C TYR A 31 -1.26 1.67 -2.67
N VAL A 32 -2.03 1.85 -1.60
CA VAL A 32 -2.07 0.87 -0.49
C VAL A 32 -2.71 -0.44 -0.95
N VAL A 33 -3.81 -0.39 -1.72
CA VAL A 33 -4.42 -1.62 -2.28
C VAL A 33 -3.45 -2.37 -3.18
N VAL A 34 -2.80 -1.66 -4.10
CA VAL A 34 -1.79 -2.24 -5.01
C VAL A 34 -0.53 -2.68 -4.26
N HIS A 35 -0.23 -2.12 -3.09
CA HIS A 35 0.85 -2.60 -2.23
C HIS A 35 0.51 -3.91 -1.54
N GLU A 36 -0.72 -4.05 -1.05
CA GLU A 36 -1.14 -5.24 -0.29
C GLU A 36 -1.41 -6.45 -1.19
N LEU A 37 -1.86 -6.26 -2.43
CA LEU A 37 -2.18 -7.36 -3.35
C LEU A 37 -0.96 -8.24 -3.74
N PRO A 38 0.20 -7.68 -4.11
CA PRO A 38 1.40 -8.46 -4.41
C PRO A 38 1.89 -9.31 -3.25
N HIS A 39 1.48 -9.03 -2.01
CA HIS A 39 1.80 -9.90 -0.88
C HIS A 39 1.20 -11.30 -0.99
N LEU A 40 0.18 -11.51 -1.83
CA LEU A 40 -0.34 -12.84 -2.17
C LEU A 40 0.64 -13.65 -3.03
N LEU A 41 1.52 -12.98 -3.79
CA LEU A 41 2.50 -13.61 -4.68
C LEU A 41 3.91 -13.62 -4.07
N GLU A 42 4.25 -12.58 -3.31
CA GLU A 42 5.58 -12.35 -2.78
C GLU A 42 5.51 -11.76 -1.36
N ARG A 43 6.02 -12.53 -0.39
CA ARG A 43 5.93 -12.19 1.04
C ARG A 43 6.79 -10.99 1.42
N HIS A 44 7.90 -10.78 0.71
CA HIS A 44 8.89 -9.77 1.06
C HIS A 44 8.95 -8.65 0.04
N HIS A 45 9.28 -7.42 0.46
CA HIS A 45 9.50 -6.27 -0.43
C HIS A 45 10.83 -6.37 -1.21
N ASN A 46 11.08 -7.51 -1.87
CA ASN A 46 12.27 -7.79 -2.65
C ASN A 46 12.15 -7.26 -4.11
N ALA A 47 13.14 -7.55 -4.96
CA ALA A 47 13.15 -7.09 -6.35
C ALA A 47 11.92 -7.54 -7.17
N ARG A 48 11.37 -8.73 -6.90
CA ARG A 48 10.17 -9.23 -7.57
C ARG A 48 8.93 -8.45 -7.13
N PHE A 49 8.82 -8.13 -5.84
CA PHE A 49 7.77 -7.24 -5.36
C PHE A 49 7.85 -5.87 -6.02
N MET A 50 9.05 -5.29 -6.12
CA MET A 50 9.22 -3.98 -6.78
C MET A 50 8.84 -4.05 -8.26
N ALA A 51 9.21 -5.13 -8.96
CA ALA A 51 8.80 -5.33 -10.35
C ALA A 51 7.26 -5.37 -10.49
N HIS A 52 6.56 -6.06 -9.60
CA HIS A 52 5.09 -6.03 -9.58
C HIS A 52 4.53 -4.62 -9.34
N MET A 53 5.12 -3.85 -8.43
CA MET A 53 4.71 -2.47 -8.20
C MET A 53 4.96 -1.58 -9.44
N ASP A 54 6.11 -1.75 -10.09
CA ASP A 54 6.47 -1.01 -11.31
C ASP A 54 5.51 -1.33 -12.47
N ASP A 55 5.07 -2.60 -12.59
CA ASP A 55 4.11 -3.04 -13.60
C ASP A 55 2.68 -2.55 -13.32
N PHE A 56 2.23 -2.64 -12.06
CA PHE A 56 0.84 -2.36 -11.69
C PHE A 56 0.57 -0.88 -11.39
N LEU A 57 1.57 -0.14 -10.90
CA LEU A 57 1.44 1.28 -10.58
C LEU A 57 2.78 2.00 -10.80
N PRO A 58 3.17 2.31 -12.05
CA PRO A 58 4.50 2.83 -12.38
C PRO A 58 4.96 4.08 -11.62
N ASN A 59 4.02 4.88 -11.08
CA ASN A 59 4.28 6.09 -10.29
C ASN A 59 4.17 5.86 -8.77
N TRP A 60 4.14 4.61 -8.29
CA TRP A 60 3.93 4.25 -6.88
C TRP A 60 4.91 4.93 -5.93
N GLN A 61 6.15 5.18 -6.36
CA GLN A 61 7.17 5.83 -5.54
C GLN A 61 6.79 7.28 -5.19
N ILE A 62 6.23 8.01 -6.16
CA ILE A 62 5.77 9.39 -5.98
C ILE A 62 4.56 9.41 -5.04
N ILE A 63 3.62 8.48 -5.26
CA ILE A 63 2.41 8.36 -4.43
C ILE A 63 2.78 7.97 -2.98
N LYS A 64 3.72 7.05 -2.80
CA LYS A 64 4.26 6.66 -1.48
C LYS A 64 4.86 7.86 -0.74
N GLN A 65 5.67 8.67 -1.43
CA GLN A 65 6.24 9.89 -0.85
C GLN A 65 5.14 10.86 -0.42
N ARG A 66 4.13 11.06 -1.26
CA ARG A 66 2.97 11.91 -0.95
C ARG A 66 2.20 11.39 0.26
N LEU A 67 1.88 10.09 0.31
CA LEU A 67 1.20 9.47 1.44
C LEU A 67 1.99 9.63 2.74
N ASN A 68 3.32 9.48 2.72
CA ASN A 68 4.17 9.67 3.89
C ASN A 68 4.22 11.13 4.37
N ALA A 69 4.10 12.11 3.47
CA ALA A 69 4.03 13.52 3.83
C ALA A 69 2.69 13.88 4.49
N LEU A 70 1.61 13.18 4.13
CA LEU A 70 0.28 13.32 4.69
C LEU A 70 0.20 12.56 6.02
N LYS A 71 0.73 13.15 7.10
CA LYS A 71 0.67 12.58 8.46
C LYS A 71 -0.69 11.94 8.77
N LEU A 72 -0.67 10.80 9.47
CA LEU A 72 -1.86 10.27 10.14
C LEU A 72 -2.36 11.36 11.09
N GLY A 73 -3.67 11.62 11.08
CA GLY A 73 -4.26 12.73 11.81
C GLY A 73 -3.78 12.76 13.26
N VAL A 74 -3.31 13.94 13.70
CA VAL A 74 -3.20 14.29 15.12
C VAL A 74 -4.60 14.68 15.59
#